data_AF-A0A3M1VSL8-F1
#
_entry.id   AF-A0A3M1VSL8-F1
#
_cell.length_a   1.000
_cell.length_b   1.000
_cell.length_c   1.000
_cell.angle_alpha   90.00
_cell.angle_beta   90.00
_cell.angle_gamma   90.00
#
_symmetry.space_group_name_H-M   'P 1'
#
loop_
_entity.id
_entity.type
_entity.pdbx_description
1 polymer ?
#
loop_
_entity_poly.entity_id
_entity_poly.type
_entity_poly.pdbx_seq_one_letter_code
_entity_poly.pdbx_strand_id
1 'polypeptide(L)' 'MDTVQKLAEISSRLEHIENAAEWIAKQTVHTDNALSQTGTLICAVADDLRERMYNLVRELEKYNYYRNTYH' A
#
# COMPACT_ATOMS: atom_id res chain seq x y z
N MET A 1 -10.19 -6.02 18.17
CA MET A 1 -9.64 -6.45 16.87
C MET A 1 -9.99 -5.50 15.71
N ASP A 2 -10.44 -4.27 15.99
CA ASP A 2 -10.91 -3.33 14.95
C ASP A 2 -9.77 -2.77 14.06
N THR A 3 -8.61 -2.43 14.62
CA THR A 3 -7.50 -1.83 13.87
C THR A 3 -6.84 -2.78 12.85
N VAL A 4 -6.67 -4.06 13.20
CA VAL A 4 -6.08 -5.06 12.28
C VAL A 4 -7.01 -5.32 11.10
N GLN A 5 -8.32 -5.38 11.35
CA GLN A 5 -9.32 -5.50 10.29
C GLN A 5 -9.28 -4.29 9.35
N LYS A 6 -9.23 -3.07 9.90
CA LYS A 6 -9.09 -1.84 9.11
C LYS A 6 -7.82 -1.83 8.25
N LEU A 7 -6.69 -2.32 8.78
CA LEU A 7 -5.45 -2.45 8.00
C LEU A 7 -5.61 -3.45 6.85
N ALA A 8 -6.26 -4.59 7.07
CA ALA A 8 -6.54 -5.55 6.02
C ALA A 8 -7.45 -4.98 4.92
N GLU A 9 -8.47 -4.22 5.31
CA GLU A 9 -9.36 -3.51 4.37
C GLU A 9 -8.61 -2.45 3.53
N ILE A 10 -7.69 -1.70 4.15
CA ILE A 10 -6.83 -0.73 3.43
C ILE A 10 -5.92 -1.46 2.45
N SER A 11 -5.25 -2.54 2.87
CA SER A 11 -4.37 -3.32 2.00
C SER A 11 -5.11 -3.88 0.78
N SER A 12 -6.32 -4.43 0.99
CA SER A 12 -7.18 -4.90 -0.11
C SER A 12 -7.56 -3.78 -1.07
N ARG A 13 -7.89 -2.58 -0.56
CA ARG A 13 -8.18 -1.42 -1.41
C ARG A 13 -6.95 -0.96 -2.21
N LEU A 14 -5.76 -0.98 -1.61
CA LEU A 14 -4.51 -0.67 -2.32
C LEU A 14 -4.24 -1.66 -3.45
N GLU A 15 -4.52 -2.95 -3.25
CA GLU A 15 -4.44 -3.97 -4.30
C GLU A 15 -5.41 -3.69 -5.46
N HIS A 16 -6.66 -3.34 -5.15
CA HIS A 16 -7.62 -2.96 -6.19
C HIS A 16 -7.18 -1.72 -7.00
N ILE A 17 -6.63 -0.71 -6.33
CA ILE A 17 -6.12 0.52 -6.99
C ILE A 17 -4.94 0.18 -7.89
N GLU A 18 -3.99 -0.61 -7.40
CA GLU A 18 -2.83 -1.03 -8.19
C GLU A 18 -3.26 -1.80 -9.44
N ASN A 19 -4.16 -2.78 -9.30
CA ASN A 19 -4.65 -3.56 -10.43
C ASN A 19 -5.34 -2.69 -11.49
N ALA A 20 -6.15 -1.71 -11.05
CA ALA A 20 -6.79 -0.77 -11.95
C ALA A 20 -5.77 0.14 -12.66
N ALA A 21 -4.78 0.64 -11.92
CA ALA A 21 -3.72 1.48 -12.44
C ALA A 21 -2.82 0.74 -13.44
N GLU A 22 -2.49 -0.52 -13.15
CA GLU A 22 -1.72 -1.39 -14.03
C GLU A 22 -2.48 -1.66 -15.34
N TRP A 23 -3.78 -1.92 -15.25
CA TRP A 23 -4.64 -2.08 -16.42
C TRP A 23 -4.65 -0.80 -17.27
N ILE A 24 -4.87 0.37 -16.65
CA ILE A 24 -4.83 1.67 -17.34
C ILE A 24 -3.48 1.87 -18.03
N ALA A 25 -2.38 1.62 -17.33
CA ALA A 25 -1.03 1.79 -17.86
C ALA A 25 -0.81 0.95 -19.12
N LYS A 26 -1.23 -0.33 -19.09
CA LYS A 26 -1.15 -1.26 -20.22
C LYS A 26 -2.04 -0.85 -21.40
N GLN A 27 -3.25 -0.38 -21.15
CA GLN A 27 -4.17 0.02 -22.23
C GLN A 27 -3.76 1.33 -22.92
N THR A 28 -2.99 2.17 -22.23
CA THR A 28 -2.71 3.54 -22.68
C THR A 28 -1.27 3.73 -23.19
N VAL A 29 -0.41 2.72 -23.06
CA VAL A 29 1.03 2.80 -23.40
C VAL A 29 1.33 3.30 -24.83
N HIS A 30 0.43 3.06 -25.78
CA HIS A 30 0.59 3.49 -27.18
C HIS A 30 -0.36 4.61 -27.61
N THR A 31 -1.28 5.04 -26.75
CA THR A 31 -2.33 6.02 -27.07
C THR A 31 -2.18 7.31 -26.25
N ASP A 32 -1.74 7.21 -25.00
CA ASP A 32 -1.49 8.32 -24.11
C ASP A 32 -0.37 7.96 -23.11
N ASN A 33 0.83 8.47 -23.40
CA ASN A 33 2.00 8.23 -22.57
C ASN A 33 1.88 8.88 -21.18
N ALA A 34 1.20 10.02 -21.05
CA ALA A 34 1.02 10.69 -19.77
C ALA A 34 0.10 9.87 -18.86
N LEU A 35 -0.99 9.34 -19.42
CA LEU A 35 -1.90 8.46 -18.68
C LEU A 35 -1.23 7.12 -18.33
N SER A 36 -0.42 6.58 -19.24
CA SER A 36 0.33 5.33 -18.99
C SER A 36 1.32 5.49 -17.84
N GLN A 37 2.13 6.55 -17.87
CA GLN A 37 3.06 6.88 -16.80
C GLN A 37 2.36 7.18 -15.48
N THR A 38 1.19 7.82 -15.53
CA THR A 38 0.38 8.07 -14.33
C THR A 38 -0.09 6.75 -13.70
N GLY A 39 -0.53 5.79 -14.51
CA GLY A 39 -0.87 4.43 -14.02
C GLY A 39 0.33 3.76 -13.36
N THR A 40 1.51 3.78 -13.99
CA THR A 40 2.75 3.25 -13.39
C THR A 40 3.12 3.94 -12.08
N LEU A 41 2.98 5.27 -12.00
CA LEU A 41 3.23 6.01 -10.77
C LEU A 41 2.26 5.60 -9.65
N ILE A 42 0.98 5.40 -9.95
CA ILE A 42 0.00 4.94 -8.96
C ILE A 42 0.38 3.57 -8.40
N CYS A 43 0.86 2.64 -9.23
CA CYS A 43 1.36 1.34 -8.75
C CYS A 43 2.53 1.52 -7.78
N ALA A 44 3.53 2.34 -8.14
CA ALA A 44 4.67 2.59 -7.26
C ALA A 44 4.27 3.25 -5.92
N VAL A 45 3.29 4.15 -5.93
CA VAL A 45 2.76 4.78 -4.72
C VAL A 45 1.98 3.77 -3.87
N ALA A 46 1.21 2.87 -4.48
CA ALA A 46 0.49 1.83 -3.76
C ALA A 46 1.45 0.88 -3.01
N ASP A 47 2.58 0.54 -3.63
CA ASP A 47 3.65 -0.25 -3.00
C ASP A 47 4.32 0.48 -1.83
N ASP A 48 4.73 1.75 -2.02
CA ASP A 48 5.33 2.56 -0.94
C ASP A 48 4.38 2.71 0.25
N LEU A 49 3.07 2.88 0.00
CA LEU A 49 2.07 2.93 1.07
C LEU A 49 1.98 1.61 1.86
N ARG A 50 2.02 0.45 1.19
CA ARG A 50 2.03 -0.85 1.87
C ARG A 50 3.28 -1.03 2.73
N GLU A 51 4.44 -0.65 2.20
CA GLU A 51 5.70 -0.74 2.94
C GLU A 51 5.67 0.14 4.20
N ARG A 52 5.20 1.39 4.08
CA ARG A 52 5.03 2.29 5.23
C ARG A 52 4.06 1.74 6.26
N MET A 53 2.94 1.15 5.83
CA MET A 53 1.99 0.51 6.75
C MET A 53 2.63 -0.67 7.49
N TYR A 54 3.38 -1.52 6.79
CA TYR A 54 4.10 -2.63 7.41
C TYR A 54 5.12 -2.14 8.44
N ASN A 55 5.90 -1.11 8.10
CA ASN A 55 6.89 -0.52 8.99
C ASN A 55 6.23 0.06 10.25
N LEU A 56 5.08 0.75 10.12
CA LEU A 56 4.32 1.26 11.27
C LEU A 56 3.83 0.14 12.20
N VAL A 57 3.29 -0.95 11.63
CA VAL A 57 2.87 -2.11 12.44
C VAL A 57 4.06 -2.70 13.19
N ARG A 58 5.20 -2.86 12.51
CA ARG A 58 6.42 -3.39 13.10
C ARG A 58 6.98 -2.49 14.22
N GLU A 59 6.92 -1.17 14.06
CA GLU A 59 7.32 -0.22 15.10
C GLU A 59 6.41 -0.30 16.33
N LEU A 60 5.09 -0.44 16.13
CA LEU A 60 4.12 -0.61 17.22
C LEU A 60 4.31 -1.93 17.97
N GLU A 61 4.58 -3.03 17.26
CA GLU A 61 4.90 -4.32 17.88
C GLU A 61 6.17 -4.23 18.73
N LYS A 62 7.22 -3.60 18.18
CA LYS A 62 8.48 -3.35 18.89
C LYS A 62 8.24 -2.54 20.17
N TYR A 63 7.48 -1.44 20.08
CA TYR A 63 7.15 -0.61 21.25
C TYR A 63 6.40 -1.39 22.33
N ASN A 64 5.41 -2.19 21.95
CA ASN A 64 4.67 -3.03 22.92
C ASN A 64 5.55 -4.10 23.55
N TYR A 65 6.46 -4.71 22.79
CA TYR A 65 7.41 -5.69 23.31
C TYR A 65 8.32 -5.07 24.39
N TYR A 66 8.92 -3.91 24.12
CA TYR A 66 9.71 -3.19 25.13
C TYR A 66 8.86 -2.83 26.36
N ARG A 67 7.65 -2.31 26.16
CA ARG A 67 6.77 -1.96 27.28
C ARG A 67 6.44 -3.15 28.19
N ASN A 68 6.20 -4.34 27.63
CA ASN A 68 5.88 -5.54 28.41
C ASN A 68 7.09 -6.23 29.04
N THR A 69 8.32 -5.91 28.63
CA THR A 69 9.54 -6.56 29.13
C THR A 69 10.20 -5.77 30.28
N TYR A 70 9.93 -4.46 30.36
CA TYR A 70 10.55 -3.55 31.33
C TYR A 70 9.54 -2.96 32.34
N HIS A 71 8.34 -3.53 32.43
CA HIS A 71 7.35 -3.34 33.49
C HIS A 71 6.91 -4.71 34.02
#